data_AF-A0A090QZ56-F1
#
_entry.id   AF-A0A090QZ56-F1
#
_cell.length_a   1.000
_cell.length_b   1.000
_cell.length_c   1.000
_cell.angle_alpha   90.00
_cell.angle_beta   90.00
_cell.angle_gamma   90.00
#
_symmetry.space_group_name_H-M   'P 1'
#
loop_
_entity.id
_entity.type
_entity.pdbx_description
1 polymer ?
#
loop_
_entity_poly.entity_id
_entity_poly.type
_entity_poly.pdbx_seq_one_letter_code
_entity_poly.pdbx_strand_id
1 'polypeptide(L)'
;MEHQQLLVESGLWPLFRFDPRRLDKGRAALQMDSKPPKKDVEALISREARFTQIARRDPERYQANLTRLREQVAHKHRLLEQLAQWTPDTPTTSASS
;
A
#
# COMPACT_ATOMS: atom_id res chain seq x y z
N MET A 1 -14.41 13.64 6.13
CA MET A 1 -14.21 12.67 5.02
C MET A 1 -12.90 12.89 4.26
N GLU A 2 -12.45 14.12 4.05
CA GLU A 2 -11.21 14.43 3.29
C GLU A 2 -9.94 13.72 3.82
N HIS A 3 -9.77 13.64 5.15
CA HIS A 3 -8.59 13.01 5.74
C HIS A 3 -8.47 11.51 5.41
N GLN A 4 -9.58 10.78 5.41
CA GLN A 4 -9.61 9.36 5.05
C GLN A 4 -9.31 9.17 3.55
N GLN A 5 -9.79 10.07 2.70
CA GLN A 5 -9.47 10.07 1.28
C GLN A 5 -7.97 10.29 1.07
N LEU A 6 -7.35 11.22 1.79
CA LEU A 6 -5.91 11.47 1.72
C LEU A 6 -5.06 10.27 2.15
N LEU A 7 -5.49 9.50 3.16
CA LEU A 7 -4.80 8.26 3.55
C LEU A 7 -4.71 7.27 2.38
N VAL A 8 -5.79 7.14 1.60
CA VAL A 8 -5.85 6.25 0.43
C VAL A 8 -5.11 6.85 -0.76
N GLU A 9 -5.36 8.12 -1.09
CA GLU A 9 -4.78 8.80 -2.27
C GLU A 9 -3.27 9.03 -2.16
N SER A 10 -2.73 9.13 -0.95
CA SER A 10 -1.28 9.20 -0.72
C SER A 10 -0.59 7.84 -0.70
N GLY A 11 -1.35 6.73 -0.73
CA GLY A 11 -0.79 5.39 -0.63
C GLY A 11 -0.36 4.98 0.77
N LEU A 12 -0.55 5.82 1.79
CA LEU A 12 -0.27 5.46 3.18
C LEU A 12 -1.13 4.28 3.64
N TRP A 13 -2.37 4.24 3.18
CA TRP A 13 -3.32 3.18 3.50
C TRP A 13 -3.90 2.55 2.22
N PRO A 14 -3.14 1.67 1.54
CA PRO A 14 -3.65 0.96 0.38
C PRO A 14 -4.78 0.03 0.80
N LEU A 15 -5.85 -0.01 0.00
CA LEU A 15 -7.00 -0.87 0.21
C LEU A 15 -6.88 -2.09 -0.71
N PHE A 16 -6.96 -3.27 -0.12
CA PHE A 16 -6.91 -4.53 -0.83
C PHE A 16 -7.71 -5.60 -0.08
N ARG A 17 -8.08 -6.66 -0.80
CA ARG A 17 -8.68 -7.87 -0.23
C ARG A 17 -7.86 -9.08 -0.62
N PHE A 18 -7.78 -10.04 0.31
CA PHE A 18 -7.19 -11.34 0.06
C PHE A 18 -8.28 -12.41 0.13
N ASP A 19 -8.47 -13.14 -0.96
CA ASP A 19 -9.42 -14.26 -1.06
C ASP A 19 -8.71 -15.48 -1.67
N PRO A 20 -8.33 -16.49 -0.87
CA PRO A 20 -7.60 -17.64 -1.36
C PRO A 20 -8.42 -18.51 -2.33
N ARG A 21 -9.76 -18.45 -2.27
CA ARG A 21 -10.66 -19.22 -3.16
C ARG A 21 -10.59 -18.79 -4.62
N ARG A 22 -9.91 -17.66 -4.90
CA ARG A 22 -9.65 -17.19 -6.27
C ARG A 22 -8.58 -18.01 -6.97
N LEU A 23 -7.67 -18.62 -6.22
CA LEU A 23 -6.62 -19.47 -6.75
C LEU A 23 -7.22 -20.68 -7.49
N ASP A 24 -8.30 -21.25 -6.94
CA ASP A 24 -9.07 -22.36 -7.56
C ASP A 24 -9.64 -22.00 -8.95
N LYS A 25 -9.72 -20.70 -9.26
CA LYS A 25 -10.22 -20.16 -10.53
C LYS A 25 -9.09 -19.62 -11.42
N GLY A 26 -7.83 -19.92 -11.10
CA GLY A 26 -6.65 -19.42 -11.82
C GLY A 26 -6.47 -17.90 -11.72
N ARG A 27 -6.96 -17.27 -10.64
CA ARG A 27 -6.86 -15.81 -10.43
C ARG A 27 -6.05 -15.52 -9.19
N ALA A 28 -5.34 -14.38 -9.17
CA ALA A 28 -4.59 -13.94 -8.00
C ALA A 28 -5.52 -13.80 -6.77
N ALA A 29 -5.02 -14.25 -5.60
CA ALA A 29 -5.76 -14.19 -4.34
C ALA A 29 -5.91 -12.74 -3.83
N LEU A 30 -4.88 -11.92 -4.05
CA LEU A 30 -4.89 -10.51 -3.68
C LEU A 30 -5.56 -9.68 -4.78
N GLN A 31 -6.43 -8.76 -4.36
CA GLN A 31 -7.08 -7.78 -5.22
C GLN A 31 -6.85 -6.39 -4.66
N MET A 32 -6.35 -5.48 -5.50
CA MET A 32 -6.28 -4.07 -5.16
C MET A 32 -7.67 -3.43 -5.30
N ASP A 33 -8.13 -2.76 -4.25
CA ASP A 33 -9.37 -1.98 -4.26
C ASP A 33 -9.07 -0.46 -4.33
N SER A 34 -7.88 -0.03 -3.90
CA SER A 34 -7.39 1.35 -4.08
C SER A 34 -6.66 1.53 -5.41
N LYS A 35 -6.79 2.73 -6.01
CA LYS A 35 -5.98 3.15 -7.16
C LYS A 35 -4.52 3.44 -6.75
N PRO A 36 -3.59 3.52 -7.71
CA PRO A 36 -2.23 3.97 -7.44
C PRO A 36 -2.20 5.33 -6.72
N PRO A 37 -1.23 5.56 -5.82
CA PRO A 37 -1.07 6.84 -5.13
C PRO A 37 -0.94 7.98 -6.13
N LYS A 38 -1.67 9.08 -5.89
CA LYS A 38 -1.66 10.29 -6.74
C LYS A 38 -1.22 11.55 -5.99
N LYS A 39 -1.12 11.47 -4.66
CA LYS A 39 -0.69 12.56 -3.80
C LYS A 39 0.58 12.17 -3.06
N ASP A 40 1.42 13.15 -2.76
CA ASP A 40 2.55 12.95 -1.87
C ASP A 40 2.05 12.67 -0.43
N VAL A 41 2.76 11.82 0.31
CA VAL A 41 2.47 11.51 1.72
C VAL A 41 2.52 12.76 2.60
N GLU A 42 3.32 13.77 2.23
CA GLU A 42 3.42 15.06 2.92
C GLU A 42 2.07 15.81 2.97
N ALA A 43 1.20 15.61 1.98
CA ALA A 43 -0.12 16.26 1.93
C ALA A 43 -1.00 15.88 3.14
N LEU A 44 -0.75 14.70 3.73
CA LEU A 44 -1.40 14.26 4.97
C LEU A 44 -0.53 14.52 6.19
N ILE A 45 0.76 14.21 6.14
CA ILE A 45 1.68 14.34 7.28
C ILE A 45 1.75 15.78 7.80
N SER A 46 1.75 16.78 6.90
CA SER A 46 1.76 18.21 7.26
C SER A 46 0.48 18.69 7.94
N ARG A 47 -0.60 17.91 7.92
CA ARG A 47 -1.91 18.27 8.53
C ARG A 47 -2.08 17.74 9.95
N GLU A 48 -1.19 16.85 10.41
CA GLU A 48 -1.32 16.21 11.71
C GLU A 48 -0.30 16.73 12.73
N ALA A 49 -0.79 17.21 13.88
CA ALA A 49 0.05 17.77 14.93
C ALA A 49 1.14 16.80 15.44
N ARG A 50 0.85 15.49 15.43
CA ARG A 50 1.79 14.44 15.86
C ARG A 50 3.07 14.36 15.01
N PHE A 51 3.04 14.86 13.77
CA PHE A 51 4.20 14.91 12.88
C PHE A 51 4.77 16.32 12.74
N THR A 52 3.92 17.34 12.68
CA THR A 52 4.38 18.74 12.51
C THR A 52 5.16 19.27 13.72
N GLN A 53 4.99 18.67 14.91
CA GLN A 53 5.86 19.00 16.04
C GLN A 53 7.34 18.70 15.75
N ILE A 54 7.64 17.63 15.02
CA ILE A 54 9.02 17.28 14.62
C ILE A 54 9.53 18.31 13.61
N ALA A 55 8.71 18.70 12.61
CA ALA A 55 9.09 19.71 11.63
C ALA A 55 9.51 21.04 12.26
N ARG A 56 8.90 21.43 13.39
CA ARG A 56 9.25 22.66 14.12
C ARG A 56 10.51 22.53 14.97
N ARG A 57 10.76 21.36 15.56
CA ARG A 57 11.88 21.12 16.47
C ARG A 57 13.15 20.69 15.76
N ASP A 58 13.01 19.95 14.67
CA ASP A 58 14.09 19.30 13.93
C ASP A 58 13.67 19.13 12.46
N PRO A 59 13.82 20.19 11.64
CA PRO A 59 13.41 20.17 10.23
C PRO A 59 14.18 19.15 9.39
N GLU A 60 15.46 18.93 9.68
CA GLU A 60 16.30 17.97 8.95
C GLU A 60 15.81 16.55 9.18
N ARG A 61 15.53 16.18 10.44
CA ARG A 61 14.96 14.86 10.76
C ARG A 61 13.56 14.68 10.19
N TYR A 62 12.76 15.74 10.15
CA TYR A 62 11.45 15.68 9.50
C TYR A 62 11.59 15.33 8.01
N GLN A 63 12.49 16.01 7.28
CA GLN A 63 12.74 15.71 5.87
C GLN A 63 13.30 14.29 5.67
N ALA A 64 14.23 13.85 6.51
CA ALA A 64 14.76 12.49 6.46
C ALA A 64 13.68 11.42 6.68
N ASN A 65 12.78 11.62 7.64
CA ASN A 65 11.66 10.72 7.89
C ASN A 65 10.66 10.73 6.72
N LEU A 66 10.40 11.89 6.14
CA LEU A 66 9.49 12.04 5.03
C LEU A 66 9.99 11.30 3.78
N THR A 67 11.28 11.40 3.46
CA THR A 67 11.91 10.63 2.38
C THR A 67 11.77 9.12 2.62
N ARG A 68 12.08 8.63 3.82
CA ARG A 68 11.91 7.21 4.17
C ARG A 68 10.45 6.75 4.04
N LEU A 69 9.51 7.61 4.42
CA LEU A 69 8.08 7.31 4.32
C LEU A 69 7.64 7.19 2.86
N ARG A 70 8.11 8.09 1.97
CA ARG A 70 7.86 8.01 0.52
C ARG A 70 8.38 6.68 -0.05
N GLU A 71 9.60 6.30 0.30
CA GLU A 71 10.20 5.02 -0.13
C GLU A 71 9.38 3.82 0.37
N GLN A 72 8.98 3.82 1.63
CA GLN A 72 8.17 2.75 2.23
C GLN A 72 6.82 2.60 1.52
N VAL A 73 6.13 3.71 1.23
CA VAL A 73 4.86 3.69 0.51
C VAL A 73 5.04 3.16 -0.91
N ALA A 74 6.06 3.63 -1.62
CA ALA A 74 6.35 3.16 -2.98
C ALA A 74 6.68 1.65 -2.99
N HIS A 75 7.51 1.20 -2.05
CA HIS A 75 7.88 -0.21 -1.90
C HIS A 75 6.64 -1.08 -1.60
N LYS A 76 5.84 -0.69 -0.60
CA LYS A 76 4.63 -1.43 -0.21
C LYS A 76 3.64 -1.51 -1.37
N HIS A 77 3.45 -0.41 -2.11
CA HIS A 77 2.57 -0.40 -3.26
C HIS A 77 3.03 -1.39 -4.34
N ARG A 78 4.31 -1.32 -4.71
CA ARG A 78 4.91 -2.22 -5.72
C ARG A 78 4.77 -3.69 -5.31
N LEU A 79 5.01 -4.01 -4.05
CA LEU A 79 4.84 -5.37 -3.52
C LEU A 79 3.38 -5.83 -3.66
N LEU A 80 2.42 -5.00 -3.28
CA LEU A 80 1.00 -5.33 -3.39
C LEU A 80 0.57 -5.50 -4.85
N GLU A 81 1.08 -4.68 -5.78
CA GLU A 81 0.83 -4.83 -7.21
C GLU A 81 1.37 -6.16 -7.75
N GLN A 82 2.58 -6.56 -7.34
CA GLN A 82 3.16 -7.85 -7.71
C GLN A 82 2.30 -9.00 -7.17
N LEU A 83 1.86 -8.93 -5.92
CA LEU A 83 0.97 -9.93 -5.33
C LEU A 83 -0.41 -9.98 -5.98
N ALA A 84 -0.92 -8.85 -6.47
CA ALA A 84 -2.18 -8.78 -7.21
C ALA A 84 -2.11 -9.43 -8.61
N GLN A 85 -0.90 -9.64 -9.12
CA GLN A 85 -0.62 -10.33 -10.38
C GLN A 85 -0.14 -11.77 -10.17
N TRP A 86 0.23 -12.13 -8.94
CA TRP A 86 0.80 -13.43 -8.64
C TRP A 86 -0.28 -14.51 -8.58
N THR A 87 -0.11 -15.52 -9.43
CA THR A 87 -0.86 -16.77 -9.40
C THR A 87 0.14 -17.92 -9.27
N PRO A 88 0.06 -18.75 -8.22
CA PRO A 88 0.85 -19.97 -8.15
C PRO A 88 0.38 -20.93 -9.24
N ASP A 89 1.33 -21.65 -9.85
CA ASP A 89 1.02 -22.86 -10.60
C ASP A 89 0.46 -23.87 -9.60
N THR A 90 -0.86 -24.05 -9.57
CA THR A 90 -1.44 -25.20 -8.87
C THR A 90 -0.97 -26.44 -9.62
N PRO A 91 -0.14 -27.33 -9.03
CA PRO A 91 0.01 -28.65 -9.61
C PRO A 91 -1.39 -29.24 -9.63
N THR A 92 -1.92 -29.50 -10.83
CA THR A 92 -3.11 -30.34 -10.98
C THR A 92 -2.85 -31.54 -10.10
N THR A 93 -3.55 -31.62 -8.98
CA THR A 93 -3.58 -32.84 -8.18
C THR A 93 -4.35 -33.81 -9.06
N SER A 94 -3.61 -34.49 -9.92
CA SER A 94 -3.95 -35.78 -10.48
C SER A 94 -3.96 -36.79 -9.33
N ALA A 95 -4.89 -36.59 -8.38
CA ALA A 95 -5.37 -37.66 -7.54
C ALA A 95 -6.34 -38.46 -8.41
N SER A 96 -5.79 -39.54 -8.93
CA SER A 96 -6.40 -40.61 -9.71
C SER A 96 -7.69 -41.14 -9.08
N SER A 97 -8.72 -41.41 -9.89
CA SER A 97 -9.54 -42.64 -9.90
C SER A 97 -10.51 -42.62 -11.08
#